data_AF-A0A931JZ83-F1
#
_entry.id   AF-A0A931JZ83-F1
#
_cell.length_a   1.000
_cell.length_b   1.000
_cell.length_c   1.000
_cell.angle_alpha   90.00
_cell.angle_beta   90.00
_cell.angle_gamma   90.00
#
_symmetry.space_group_name_H-M   'P 1'
#
loop_
_entity.id
_entity.type
_entity.pdbx_description
1 polymer ?
#
loop_
_entity_poly.entity_id
_entity_poly.type
_entity_poly.pdbx_seq_one_letter_code
_entity_poly.pdbx_strand_id
1 'polypeptide(L)'
;MPDAKLLVAFPTPSDTPFVVEHIAEEFTSVCPETGHPDFGTVTVRFVPRAKKDGGTCVELKSLKLYLQSFRNEGIYYEAVTNRIRDDMVGLMKPVWVLIRTDWRGRGGIRSIVRASSGDVPADARW
;
A
#
# COMPACT_ATOMS: atom_id res chain seq x y z
N MET A 1 -8.92 13.94 -1.25
CA MET A 1 -8.90 12.53 -0.84
C MET A 1 -8.33 11.66 -1.95
N PRO A 2 -7.43 10.71 -1.63
CA PRO A 2 -6.86 9.77 -2.60
C PRO A 2 -7.96 8.95 -3.29
N ASP A 3 -7.83 8.73 -4.59
CA ASP A 3 -8.88 8.15 -5.41
C ASP A 3 -8.70 6.63 -5.58
N ALA A 4 -9.38 5.85 -4.74
CA ALA A 4 -9.39 4.40 -4.83
C ALA A 4 -9.95 3.87 -6.16
N LYS A 5 -10.72 4.67 -6.92
CA LYS A 5 -11.27 4.26 -8.22
C LYS A 5 -10.21 4.14 -9.30
N LEU A 6 -9.02 4.70 -9.07
CA LEU A 6 -7.88 4.55 -9.97
C LEU A 6 -7.32 3.13 -9.97
N LEU A 7 -7.58 2.36 -8.91
CA LEU A 7 -7.05 1.01 -8.75
C LEU A 7 -7.76 0.02 -9.67
N VAL A 8 -6.95 -0.79 -10.35
CA VAL A 8 -7.38 -1.88 -11.22
C VAL A 8 -6.68 -3.15 -10.76
N ALA A 9 -7.37 -4.28 -10.87
CA ALA A 9 -6.80 -5.59 -10.58
C ALA A 9 -6.89 -6.49 -11.81
N PHE A 10 -5.97 -7.44 -11.90
CA PHE A 10 -5.98 -8.51 -12.90
C PHE A 10 -6.05 -9.88 -12.22
N PRO A 11 -6.54 -10.93 -12.89
CA PRO A 11 -6.64 -12.27 -12.30
C PRO A 11 -5.29 -12.82 -11.84
N THR A 12 -5.26 -13.48 -10.69
CA THR A 12 -4.08 -14.19 -10.20
C THR A 12 -3.62 -15.24 -11.23
N PRO A 13 -2.31 -15.31 -11.56
CA PRO A 13 -1.80 -16.20 -12.60
C PRO A 13 -1.63 -17.67 -12.16
N SER A 14 -1.72 -17.96 -10.86
CA SER A 14 -1.36 -19.26 -10.26
C SER A 14 -2.35 -19.70 -9.19
N ASP A 15 -2.52 -21.01 -9.02
CA ASP A 15 -3.19 -21.59 -7.85
C ASP A 15 -2.24 -21.87 -6.68
N THR A 16 -0.94 -22.00 -6.97
CA THR A 16 0.10 -22.15 -5.96
C THR A 16 0.35 -20.79 -5.29
N PRO A 17 0.38 -20.72 -3.95
CA PRO A 17 0.67 -19.48 -3.23
C PRO A 17 2.01 -18.85 -3.62
N PHE A 18 2.02 -17.52 -3.73
CA PHE A 18 3.23 -16.72 -3.97
C PHE A 18 3.09 -15.36 -3.29
N VAL A 19 4.22 -14.78 -2.89
CA VAL A 19 4.30 -13.45 -2.29
C VAL A 19 4.66 -12.43 -3.37
N VAL A 20 3.91 -11.34 -3.43
CA VAL A 20 4.26 -10.17 -4.23
C VAL A 20 4.73 -9.06 -3.30
N GLU A 21 5.82 -8.39 -3.69
CA GLU A 21 6.29 -7.16 -3.07
C GLU A 21 6.48 -6.06 -4.12
N HIS A 22 5.81 -4.94 -3.93
CA HIS A 22 5.99 -3.73 -4.72
C HIS A 22 6.57 -2.64 -3.84
N ILE A 23 7.66 -2.03 -4.29
CA ILE A 23 8.35 -0.94 -3.60
C ILE A 23 8.23 0.31 -4.46
N ALA A 24 7.52 1.31 -3.94
CA ALA A 24 7.35 2.61 -4.57
C ALA A 24 8.16 3.66 -3.79
N GLU A 25 9.28 4.09 -4.37
CA GLU A 25 10.25 4.99 -3.72
C GLU A 25 9.91 6.48 -3.88
N GLU A 26 8.91 6.79 -4.71
CA GLU A 26 8.53 8.15 -5.11
C GLU A 26 7.23 8.62 -4.44
N PHE A 27 6.86 8.07 -3.29
CA PHE A 27 5.63 8.47 -2.60
C PHE A 27 5.77 9.83 -1.93
N THR A 28 4.73 10.66 -2.05
CA THR A 28 4.62 11.95 -1.38
C THR A 28 3.17 12.33 -1.06
N SER A 29 2.98 13.08 0.01
CA SER A 29 1.72 13.72 0.45
C SER A 29 2.03 15.07 1.11
N VAL A 30 1.06 15.77 1.68
CA VAL A 30 1.31 17.00 2.45
C VAL A 30 0.89 16.86 3.91
N CYS A 31 1.62 17.53 4.80
CA CYS A 31 1.26 17.61 6.22
C CYS A 31 -0.05 18.40 6.37
N PRO A 32 -1.09 17.86 7.07
CA PRO A 32 -2.36 18.55 7.26
C PRO A 32 -2.24 19.93 7.91
N GLU A 33 -1.31 20.06 8.86
CA GLU A 33 -1.16 21.27 9.69
C GLU A 33 -0.34 22.36 9.00
N THR A 34 0.71 21.97 8.27
CA THR A 34 1.72 22.92 7.79
C THR A 34 1.77 23.05 6.27
N GLY A 35 1.09 22.17 5.52
CA GLY A 35 1.15 22.12 4.06
C GLY A 35 2.50 21.72 3.47
N HIS A 36 3.52 21.43 4.29
CA HIS A 36 4.82 20.98 3.81
C HIS A 36 4.74 19.58 3.23
N PRO A 37 5.44 19.30 2.11
CA PRO A 37 5.47 17.97 1.53
C PRO A 37 6.15 16.97 2.45
N ASP A 38 5.58 15.78 2.50
CA ASP A 38 6.12 14.57 3.10
C ASP A 38 6.58 13.63 2.02
N PHE A 39 7.72 12.98 2.22
CA PHE A 39 8.28 12.02 1.28
C PHE A 39 8.50 10.69 1.99
N GLY A 40 8.26 9.59 1.28
CA GLY A 40 8.50 8.27 1.83
C GLY A 40 8.56 7.19 0.75
N THR A 41 8.89 6.00 1.20
CA THR A 41 8.80 4.77 0.40
C THR A 41 7.58 3.99 0.87
N VAL A 42 6.75 3.52 -0.06
CA VAL A 42 5.62 2.63 0.22
C VAL A 42 5.97 1.22 -0.25
N THR A 43 5.90 0.25 0.66
CA THR A 43 5.99 -1.17 0.34
C THR A 43 4.61 -1.80 0.47
N VAL A 44 4.11 -2.39 -0.62
CA VAL A 44 2.89 -3.19 -0.66
C VAL A 44 3.30 -4.65 -0.80
N ARG A 45 3.11 -5.44 0.25
CA ARG A 45 3.42 -6.88 0.27
C ARG A 45 2.13 -7.67 0.46
N PHE A 46 1.87 -8.67 -0.37
CA PHE A 46 0.63 -9.45 -0.28
C PHE A 46 0.75 -10.86 -0.85
N VAL A 47 -0.19 -11.72 -0.46
CA VAL A 47 -0.47 -13.00 -1.11
C VAL A 47 -1.90 -12.96 -1.63
N PRO A 48 -2.12 -13.04 -2.96
CA PRO A 48 -3.46 -13.11 -3.50
C PRO A 48 -4.09 -14.47 -3.21
N ARG A 49 -5.43 -14.59 -3.32
CA ARG A 49 -6.08 -15.91 -3.33
C ARG A 49 -5.66 -16.70 -4.58
N ALA A 50 -5.87 -18.01 -4.56
CA ALA A 50 -5.64 -18.86 -5.73
C ALA A 50 -6.51 -18.42 -6.92
N LYS A 51 -6.02 -18.64 -8.14
CA LYS A 51 -6.73 -18.34 -9.38
C LYS A 51 -8.13 -18.98 -9.42
N LYS A 52 -8.25 -20.24 -8.99
CA LYS A 52 -9.53 -20.97 -8.89
C LYS A 52 -10.54 -20.34 -7.93
N ASP A 53 -10.07 -19.56 -6.95
CA ASP A 53 -10.91 -18.87 -5.95
C ASP A 53 -11.17 -17.39 -6.34
N GLY A 54 -10.98 -17.06 -7.62
CA GLY A 54 -11.15 -15.70 -8.14
C GLY A 54 -10.17 -14.71 -7.51
N GLY A 55 -8.94 -15.15 -7.23
CA GLY A 55 -7.88 -14.27 -6.76
C GLY A 55 -7.51 -13.21 -7.79
N THR A 56 -7.10 -12.04 -7.30
CA THR A 56 -6.62 -10.94 -8.14
C THR A 56 -5.36 -10.31 -7.56
N CYS A 57 -4.58 -9.68 -8.43
CA CYS A 57 -3.41 -8.87 -8.11
C CYS A 57 -3.64 -7.43 -8.57
N VAL A 58 -3.12 -6.45 -7.84
CA VAL A 58 -3.15 -5.04 -8.23
C VAL A 58 -2.31 -4.82 -9.49
N GLU A 59 -2.81 -4.04 -10.44
CA GLU A 59 -2.10 -3.67 -11.66
C GLU A 59 -1.13 -2.51 -11.40
N LEU A 60 0.11 -2.62 -11.87
CA LEU A 60 1.22 -1.76 -11.44
C LEU A 60 1.04 -0.29 -11.87
N LYS A 61 0.53 -0.01 -13.07
CA LYS A 61 0.24 1.37 -13.52
C LYS A 61 -0.87 1.99 -12.65
N SER A 62 -1.92 1.25 -12.33
CA SER A 62 -3.02 1.68 -11.49
C SER A 62 -2.55 2.00 -10.08
N LEU A 63 -1.69 1.16 -9.50
CA LEU A 63 -1.07 1.38 -8.20
C LEU A 63 -0.24 2.67 -8.20
N LYS A 64 0.56 2.91 -9.23
CA LYS A 64 1.32 4.15 -9.39
C LYS A 64 0.39 5.37 -9.40
N LEU A 65 -0.67 5.36 -10.21
CA LEU A 65 -1.61 6.48 -10.31
C LEU A 65 -2.34 6.72 -8.98
N TYR A 66 -2.75 5.65 -8.31
CA TYR A 66 -3.35 5.71 -6.98
C TYR A 66 -2.40 6.35 -5.95
N LEU A 67 -1.14 5.92 -5.88
CA LEU A 67 -0.15 6.51 -4.97
C LEU A 67 0.14 7.99 -5.32
N GLN A 68 0.18 8.34 -6.60
CA GLN A 68 0.35 9.73 -7.04
C GLN A 68 -0.85 10.63 -6.65
N SER A 69 -2.04 10.07 -6.45
CA SER A 69 -3.22 10.83 -6.01
C SER A 69 -3.11 11.39 -4.58
N PHE A 70 -2.14 10.89 -3.78
CA PHE A 70 -1.85 11.41 -2.44
C PHE A 70 -1.04 12.71 -2.45
N ARG A 71 -0.44 13.09 -3.58
CA ARG A 71 0.59 14.15 -3.67
C ARG A 71 0.22 15.47 -3.00
N ASN A 72 -1.03 15.88 -3.13
CA ASN A 72 -1.54 17.14 -2.56
C ASN A 72 -2.54 16.90 -1.40
N GLU A 73 -2.61 15.68 -0.89
CA GLU A 73 -3.52 15.33 0.20
C GLU A 73 -2.89 15.68 1.56
N GLY A 74 -3.61 16.46 2.35
CA GLY A 74 -3.30 16.69 3.77
C GLY A 74 -3.63 15.44 4.59
N ILE A 75 -2.63 14.62 4.91
CA ILE A 75 -2.86 13.33 5.58
C ILE A 75 -1.69 12.91 6.47
N TYR A 76 -2.01 12.36 7.65
CA TYR A 76 -1.02 11.79 8.58
C TYR A 76 -0.46 10.45 8.07
N TYR A 77 0.78 10.12 8.46
CA TYR A 77 1.49 8.91 8.02
C TYR A 77 0.73 7.62 8.30
N GLU A 78 0.11 7.55 9.47
CA GLU A 78 -0.71 6.45 9.94
C GLU A 78 -1.95 6.30 9.09
N ALA A 79 -2.61 7.42 8.78
CA ALA A 79 -3.79 7.44 7.93
C ALA A 79 -3.45 7.02 6.49
N VAL A 80 -2.33 7.47 5.92
CA VAL A 80 -1.84 6.99 4.61
C VAL A 80 -1.68 5.47 4.62
N THR A 81 -0.99 4.93 5.62
CA THR A 81 -0.67 3.51 5.69
C THR A 81 -1.93 2.65 5.85
N ASN A 82 -2.84 3.05 6.73
CA ASN A 82 -4.12 2.38 6.92
C ASN A 82 -5.00 2.47 5.67
N ARG A 83 -5.05 3.64 5.02
CA ARG A 83 -5.85 3.85 3.81
C ARG A 83 -5.39 2.96 2.66
N ILE A 84 -4.07 2.90 2.41
CA ILE A 84 -3.50 2.02 1.41
C ILE A 84 -3.87 0.56 1.72
N ARG A 85 -3.79 0.11 2.98
CA ARG A 85 -4.21 -1.24 3.36
C ARG A 85 -5.69 -1.47 3.02
N ASP A 86 -6.57 -0.58 3.44
CA ASP A 86 -8.02 -0.77 3.28
C ASP A 86 -8.44 -0.78 1.80
N ASP A 87 -7.86 0.11 0.99
CA ASP A 87 -8.12 0.15 -0.45
C ASP A 87 -7.56 -1.09 -1.16
N MET A 88 -6.39 -1.61 -0.76
CA MET A 88 -5.86 -2.89 -1.27
C MET A 88 -6.74 -4.09 -0.88
N VAL A 89 -7.25 -4.12 0.35
CA VAL A 89 -8.18 -5.17 0.82
C VAL A 89 -9.48 -5.12 0.03
N GLY A 90 -10.04 -3.93 -0.16
CA GLY A 90 -11.26 -3.73 -0.95
C GLY A 90 -11.09 -4.18 -2.41
N LEU A 91 -9.93 -3.88 -3.00
CA LEU A 91 -9.61 -4.23 -4.39
C LEU A 91 -9.40 -5.74 -4.60
N MET A 92 -8.56 -6.37 -3.79
CA MET A 92 -8.05 -7.73 -4.07
C MET A 92 -8.64 -8.82 -3.17
N LYS A 93 -9.12 -8.45 -1.98
CA LYS A 93 -9.48 -9.40 -0.91
C LYS A 93 -8.40 -10.49 -0.71
N PRO A 94 -7.13 -10.12 -0.51
CA PRO A 94 -6.01 -11.07 -0.51
C PRO A 94 -6.11 -12.05 0.68
N VAL A 95 -5.30 -13.13 0.65
CA VAL A 95 -5.14 -14.01 1.83
C VAL A 95 -4.58 -13.18 2.99
N TRP A 96 -3.58 -12.36 2.69
CA TRP A 96 -3.10 -11.32 3.58
C TRP A 96 -2.45 -10.19 2.77
N VAL A 97 -2.42 -9.00 3.36
CA VAL A 97 -1.68 -7.84 2.86
C VAL A 97 -1.00 -7.13 4.02
N LEU A 98 0.19 -6.62 3.76
CA LEU A 98 1.03 -5.87 4.68
C LEU A 98 1.55 -4.63 3.96
N ILE A 99 1.17 -3.47 4.47
CA ILE A 99 1.65 -2.17 4.00
C ILE A 99 2.70 -1.67 4.97
N ARG A 100 3.80 -1.17 4.44
CA ARG A 100 4.80 -0.41 5.18
C ARG A 100 5.07 0.90 4.49
N THR A 101 5.19 1.95 5.29
CA THR A 101 5.62 3.27 4.83
C THR A 101 6.84 3.71 5.61
N ASP A 102 7.91 4.07 4.90
CA ASP A 102 9.17 4.56 5.46
C ASP A 102 9.30 6.05 5.14
N TRP A 103 9.15 6.90 6.14
CA TRP A 103 9.08 8.35 5.96
C TRP A 103 10.46 9.02 6.12
N ARG A 104 10.69 10.05 5.28
CA ARG A 104 11.84 10.96 5.44
C ARG A 104 11.67 11.78 6.72
N GLY A 105 12.79 12.20 7.28
CA GLY A 105 12.80 12.75 8.63
C GLY A 105 12.22 14.16 8.74
N ARG A 106 11.46 14.41 9.81
CA ARG A 106 11.07 15.75 10.27
C ARG A 106 11.69 16.01 11.64
N GLY A 107 12.41 17.12 11.79
CA GLY A 107 13.10 17.44 13.05
C GLY A 107 14.11 16.36 13.50
N GLY A 108 14.70 15.63 12.56
CA GLY A 108 15.62 14.51 12.86
C GLY A 108 14.93 13.18 13.20
N ILE A 109 13.60 13.12 13.22
CA ILE A 109 12.83 11.92 13.57
C ILE A 109 12.27 11.29 12.29
N ARG A 110 12.41 9.96 12.15
CA ARG A 110 11.82 9.18 11.06
C ARG A 110 10.78 8.22 11.62
N SER A 111 9.73 8.00 10.84
CA SER A 111 8.67 7.05 11.17
C SER A 111 8.66 5.91 10.17
N ILE A 112 8.48 4.69 10.68
CA ILE A 112 8.12 3.52 9.87
C ILE A 112 6.77 3.05 10.38
N VAL A 113 5.75 3.12 9.54
CA VAL A 113 4.40 2.68 9.90
C VAL A 113 4.08 1.39 9.16
N ARG A 114 3.45 0.43 9.86
CA ARG A 114 3.03 -0.84 9.30
C ARG A 114 1.56 -1.08 9.59
N ALA A 115 0.82 -1.57 8.58
CA ALA A 115 -0.57 -1.96 8.73
C ALA A 115 -0.83 -3.24 7.92
N SER A 116 -1.57 -4.19 8.48
CA SER A 116 -1.87 -5.46 7.83
C SER A 116 -3.33 -5.86 7.94
N SER A 117 -3.75 -6.76 7.05
CA SER A 117 -5.02 -7.49 7.12
C SER A 117 -4.77 -8.95 6.75
N GLY A 118 -5.49 -9.86 7.40
CA GLY A 118 -5.28 -11.31 7.32
C GLY A 118 -4.12 -11.81 8.19
N ASP A 119 -3.91 -13.13 8.17
CA ASP A 119 -2.88 -13.80 8.96
C ASP A 119 -1.51 -13.69 8.28
N VAL A 120 -0.84 -12.55 8.46
CA VAL A 120 0.51 -12.32 7.92
C VAL A 120 1.51 -13.22 8.65
N PRO A 121 2.21 -14.14 7.96
CA PRO A 121 3.23 -15.01 8.55
C PRO A 121 4.36 -14.22 9.23
N ALA A 122 4.97 -14.77 10.28
CA ALA A 122 6.01 -14.07 11.04
C ALA A 122 7.27 -13.77 10.22
N ASP A 123 7.66 -14.68 9.33
CA ASP A 123 8.76 -14.55 8.38
C ASP A 123 8.48 -13.57 7.23
N ALA A 124 7.19 -13.27 6.98
CA ALA A 124 6.77 -12.24 6.05
C ALA A 124 6.72 -10.83 6.68
N ARG A 125 6.94 -10.69 8.00
CA ARG A 125 7.02 -9.41 8.70
C ARG A 125 8.47 -8.92 8.69
N TRP A 126 8.67 -7.61 8.59
CA TRP A 126 10.01 -6.98 8.71
C TRP A 126 10.45 -6.86 10.17
#